data_AF-A0A9D8B7X0-F1
#
_entry.id   AF-A0A9D8B7X0-F1
#
_cell.length_a   1.000
_cell.length_b   1.000
_cell.length_c   1.000
_cell.angle_alpha   90.00
_cell.angle_beta   90.00
_cell.angle_gamma   90.00
#
_symmetry.space_group_name_H-M   'P 1'
#
loop_
_entity.id
_entity.type
_entity.pdbx_description
1 polymer ?
#
loop_
_entity_poly.entity_id
_entity_poly.type
_entity_poly.pdbx_seq_one_letter_code
_entity_poly.pdbx_strand_id
1 'polypeptide(L)'
;MESIELRIPKPIQALVSDEQERLLRSALRVAAKQRAHELAKERHEALTQIHRYERKYGASLPEFERKKLRALKTVDAHEDYNDWFFWTAVLERADRATDAFKQMESVA
;
A
#
# COMPACT_ATOMS: atom_id res chain seq x y z
N MET A 1 6.04 -19.67 17.35
CA MET A 1 6.94 -18.54 17.08
C MET A 1 7.42 -18.72 15.65
N GLU A 2 7.11 -17.79 14.75
CA GLU A 2 7.58 -17.86 13.38
C GLU A 2 9.03 -17.37 13.32
N SER A 3 9.89 -18.05 12.55
CA SER A 3 11.31 -17.69 12.40
C SER A 3 11.61 -17.32 10.96
N ILE A 4 12.55 -16.38 10.78
CA ILE A 4 13.09 -15.95 9.49
C ILE A 4 14.61 -15.99 9.55
N GLU A 5 15.24 -16.58 8.53
CA GLU A 5 16.69 -16.63 8.41
C GLU A 5 17.20 -15.42 7.61
N LEU A 6 18.17 -14.70 8.16
CA LEU A 6 18.74 -13.49 7.57
C LEU A 6 20.23 -13.67 7.30
N ARG A 7 20.65 -13.35 6.08
CA ARG A 7 22.08 -13.22 5.74
C ARG A 7 22.53 -11.81 6.08
N ILE A 8 23.40 -11.68 7.07
CA ILE A 8 23.90 -10.39 7.56
C ILE A 8 25.41 -10.23 7.27
N PRO A 9 25.89 -8.98 7.13
CA PRO A 9 27.33 -8.71 7.04
C PRO A 9 28.10 -9.22 8.27
N LYS A 10 29.35 -9.69 8.07
CA LYS A 10 30.24 -10.17 9.14
C LYS A 10 30.37 -9.19 10.32
N PRO A 11 30.43 -7.85 10.13
CA PRO A 11 30.49 -6.92 11.26
C PRO A 11 29.28 -7.00 12.19
N ILE A 12 28.07 -7.25 11.66
CA ILE A 12 26.87 -7.41 12.48
C ILE A 12 26.92 -8.74 13.23
N GLN A 13 27.39 -9.80 12.57
CA GLN A 13 27.56 -11.12 13.19
C GLN A 13 28.61 -11.12 14.32
N ALA A 14 29.57 -10.18 14.29
CA ALA A 14 30.61 -10.05 15.31
C ALA A 14 30.14 -9.32 16.58
N LEU A 15 28.94 -8.72 16.59
CA LEU A 15 28.36 -8.11 17.78
C LEU A 15 28.00 -9.19 18.82
N VAL A 16 27.95 -8.82 20.11
CA VAL A 16 27.38 -9.69 21.15
C VAL A 16 25.89 -9.94 20.88
N SER A 17 25.37 -11.11 21.28
CA SER A 17 23.99 -11.56 20.96
C SER A 17 22.93 -10.49 21.23
N ASP A 18 23.03 -9.83 22.37
CA ASP A 18 22.03 -8.87 22.81
C ASP A 18 22.04 -7.60 21.94
N GLU A 19 23.22 -7.20 21.47
CA GLU A 19 23.38 -6.07 20.55
C GLU A 19 22.94 -6.44 19.12
N GLN A 20 23.12 -7.70 18.69
CA GLN A 20 22.55 -8.19 17.43
C GLN A 20 21.03 -8.11 17.46
N GLU A 21 20.41 -8.64 18.52
CA GLU A 21 18.96 -8.65 18.67
C GLU A 21 18.40 -7.23 18.74
N ARG A 22 19.02 -6.36 19.54
CA ARG A 22 18.64 -4.95 19.67
C ARG A 22 18.73 -4.22 18.33
N LEU A 23 19.81 -4.42 17.58
CA LEU A 23 19.98 -3.83 16.25
C LEU A 23 18.90 -4.31 15.27
N LEU A 24 18.64 -5.62 15.21
CA LEU A 24 17.65 -6.21 14.31
C LEU A 24 16.23 -5.74 14.65
N ARG A 25 15.85 -5.73 15.93
CA ARG A 25 14.55 -5.20 16.39
C ARG A 25 14.39 -3.72 16.04
N SER A 26 15.43 -2.92 16.27
CA SER A 26 15.43 -1.50 15.94
C SER A 26 15.28 -1.30 14.43
N ALA A 27 16.04 -2.03 13.61
CA ALA A 27 15.98 -1.96 12.16
C ALA A 27 14.60 -2.35 11.62
N LEU A 28 14.01 -3.45 12.11
CA LEU A 28 12.66 -3.87 11.73
C LEU A 28 11.62 -2.81 12.10
N ARG A 29 11.72 -2.21 13.28
CA ARG A 29 10.80 -1.15 13.71
C ARG A 29 10.91 0.10 12.83
N VAL A 30 12.13 0.52 12.50
CA VAL A 30 12.38 1.67 11.63
C VAL A 30 11.84 1.40 10.22
N ALA A 31 12.16 0.23 9.67
CA ALA A 31 11.67 -0.19 8.35
C ALA A 31 10.14 -0.27 8.29
N ALA A 32 9.50 -0.83 9.33
CA ALA A 32 8.05 -0.91 9.44
C ALA A 32 7.39 0.48 9.44
N LYS A 33 7.92 1.41 10.26
CA LYS A 33 7.41 2.79 10.31
C LYS A 33 7.56 3.52 8.97
N GLN A 34 8.72 3.38 8.32
CA GLN A 34 8.96 3.96 7.01
C GLN A 34 7.97 3.41 5.97
N ARG A 35 7.76 2.09 5.96
CA ARG A 35 6.83 1.46 5.03
C ARG A 35 5.38 1.86 5.31
N ALA A 36 4.97 1.97 6.57
CA ALA A 36 3.64 2.45 6.93
C ALA A 36 3.39 3.88 6.42
N HIS A 37 4.39 4.76 6.51
CA HIS A 37 4.32 6.13 5.96
C HIS A 37 4.19 6.15 4.44
N GLU A 38 4.94 5.30 3.73
CA GLU A 38 4.83 5.15 2.28
C GLU A 38 3.44 4.66 1.88
N LEU A 39 2.91 3.64 2.57
CA LEU A 39 1.57 3.13 2.33
C LEU A 39 0.48 4.18 2.57
N ALA A 40 0.64 5.01 3.61
CA ALA A 40 -0.27 6.12 3.85
C ALA A 40 -0.28 7.15 2.70
N LYS A 41 0.90 7.43 2.12
CA LYS A 41 1.01 8.29 0.92
C LYS A 41 0.37 7.64 -0.31
N GLU A 42 0.70 6.38 -0.59
CA GLU A 42 0.11 5.61 -1.70
C GLU A 42 -1.43 5.59 -1.61
N ARG A 43 -1.95 5.36 -0.40
CA ARG A 43 -3.39 5.40 -0.10
C ARG A 43 -4.00 6.76 -0.37
N HIS A 44 -3.36 7.83 0.11
CA HIS A 44 -3.85 9.20 -0.08
C HIS A 44 -3.88 9.59 -1.56
N GLU A 45 -2.85 9.23 -2.32
CA GLU A 45 -2.77 9.47 -3.75
C GLU A 45 -3.84 8.69 -4.51
N ALA A 46 -4.01 7.41 -4.23
CA ALA A 46 -5.04 6.57 -4.84
C ALA A 46 -6.45 7.13 -4.59
N LEU A 47 -6.78 7.51 -3.35
CA LEU A 47 -8.05 8.16 -3.03
C LEU A 47 -8.25 9.47 -3.80
N THR A 48 -7.20 10.27 -3.94
CA THR A 48 -7.27 11.54 -4.68
C THR A 48 -7.59 11.31 -6.16
N GLN A 49 -6.97 10.31 -6.79
CA GLN A 49 -7.23 9.96 -8.19
C GLN A 49 -8.61 9.32 -8.37
N ILE A 50 -9.02 8.41 -7.49
CA ILE A 50 -10.38 7.83 -7.49
C ILE A 50 -11.44 8.94 -7.40
N HIS A 51 -11.32 9.85 -6.43
CA HIS A 51 -12.25 10.97 -6.29
C HIS A 51 -12.23 11.94 -7.48
N ARG A 52 -11.11 12.03 -8.21
CA ARG A 52 -11.04 12.81 -9.45
C ARG A 52 -11.93 12.18 -10.53
N TYR A 53 -11.86 10.86 -10.72
CA TYR A 53 -12.71 10.15 -11.68
C TYR A 53 -14.18 10.13 -11.26
N GLU A 54 -14.46 9.92 -9.96
CA GLU A 54 -15.83 9.97 -9.44
C GLU A 54 -16.49 11.32 -9.67
N ARG A 55 -15.73 12.41 -9.52
CA ARG A 55 -16.21 13.77 -9.84
C ARG A 55 -16.34 13.99 -11.35
N LYS A 56 -15.39 13.52 -12.17
CA LYS A 56 -15.43 13.64 -13.64
C LYS A 56 -16.67 12.97 -14.21
N TYR A 57 -17.03 11.79 -13.70
CA TYR A 57 -18.12 10.97 -14.21
C TYR A 57 -19.40 11.03 -13.40
N GLY A 58 -19.40 11.66 -12.22
CA GLY A 58 -20.55 11.75 -11.33
C GLY A 58 -21.12 10.39 -10.95
N ALA A 59 -20.25 9.41 -10.69
CA ALA A 59 -20.59 8.02 -10.41
C ALA A 59 -19.41 7.33 -9.70
N SER A 60 -19.65 6.22 -9.01
CA SER A 60 -18.58 5.32 -8.55
C SER A 60 -18.08 4.41 -9.69
N LEU A 61 -16.92 3.76 -9.53
CA LEU A 61 -16.36 2.87 -10.57
C LEU A 61 -17.35 1.77 -10.98
N PRO A 62 -18.00 1.03 -10.05
CA PRO A 62 -18.98 0.01 -10.43
C PRO A 62 -20.21 0.57 -11.14
N GLU A 63 -20.61 1.82 -10.85
CA GLU A 63 -21.70 2.47 -11.57
C GLU A 63 -21.27 2.94 -12.95
N PHE A 64 -20.07 3.50 -13.06
CA PHE A 64 -19.48 3.91 -14.32
C PHE A 64 -19.35 2.72 -15.30
N GLU A 65 -18.79 1.60 -14.84
CA GLU A 65 -18.63 0.38 -15.64
C GLU A 65 -19.98 -0.16 -16.16
N ARG A 66 -21.00 -0.19 -15.30
CA ARG A 66 -22.33 -0.73 -15.66
C ARG A 66 -23.15 0.19 -16.55
N LYS A 67 -23.14 1.50 -16.28
CA LYS A 67 -24.11 2.44 -16.85
C LYS A 67 -23.51 3.41 -17.86
N LYS A 68 -22.22 3.75 -17.77
CA LYS A 68 -21.62 4.87 -18.50
C LYS A 68 -20.57 4.43 -19.51
N LEU A 69 -19.73 3.46 -19.18
CA LEU A 69 -18.62 3.02 -20.04
C LEU A 69 -19.09 2.56 -21.43
N ARG A 70 -20.20 1.80 -21.50
CA ARG A 70 -20.77 1.37 -22.79
C ARG A 70 -21.43 2.49 -23.60
N ALA A 71 -21.88 3.55 -22.92
CA ALA A 71 -22.55 4.69 -23.54
C ALA A 71 -21.54 5.73 -24.04
N LEU A 72 -20.48 5.96 -23.28
CA LEU A 72 -19.35 6.82 -23.61
C LEU A 72 -18.35 6.01 -24.45
N LYS A 73 -18.69 5.76 -25.72
CA LYS A 73 -17.83 5.02 -26.66
C LYS A 73 -16.62 5.85 -27.13
N THR A 74 -15.90 6.48 -26.20
CA THR A 74 -14.74 7.32 -26.48
C THR A 74 -13.48 6.67 -25.94
N VAL A 75 -12.35 6.89 -26.63
CA VAL A 75 -11.04 6.38 -26.20
C VAL A 75 -10.70 6.91 -24.80
N ASP A 76 -10.90 8.21 -24.56
CA ASP A 76 -10.65 8.84 -23.26
C ASP A 76 -11.42 8.18 -22.10
N ALA A 77 -12.65 7.72 -22.34
CA ALA A 77 -13.44 7.06 -21.29
C ALA A 77 -12.90 5.65 -20.96
N HIS A 78 -12.32 4.97 -21.95
CA HIS A 78 -11.65 3.68 -21.75
C HIS A 78 -10.28 3.85 -21.06
N GLU A 79 -9.53 4.89 -21.39
CA GLU A 79 -8.25 5.20 -20.72
C GLU A 79 -8.50 5.56 -19.25
N ASP A 80 -9.44 6.47 -19.00
CA ASP A 80 -9.83 6.82 -17.62
C ASP A 80 -10.34 5.61 -16.83
N TYR A 81 -11.08 4.69 -17.47
CA TYR A 81 -11.51 3.45 -16.84
C TYR A 81 -10.32 2.62 -16.36
N ASN A 82 -9.32 2.42 -17.23
CA ASN A 82 -8.14 1.63 -16.92
C ASN A 82 -7.34 2.27 -15.78
N ASP A 83 -7.14 3.59 -15.84
CA ASP A 83 -6.43 4.33 -14.81
C ASP A 83 -7.19 4.28 -13.48
N TRP A 84 -8.51 4.45 -13.51
CA TRP A 84 -9.33 4.38 -12.31
C TRP A 84 -9.28 2.98 -11.69
N PHE A 85 -9.41 1.94 -12.49
CA PHE A 85 -9.28 0.55 -12.04
C PHE A 85 -7.89 0.29 -11.41
N PHE A 86 -6.83 0.81 -12.03
CA PHE A 86 -5.47 0.75 -11.47
C PHE A 86 -5.41 1.41 -10.08
N TRP A 87 -5.94 2.62 -9.91
CA TRP A 87 -5.92 3.31 -8.63
C TRP A 87 -6.76 2.61 -7.56
N THR A 88 -7.88 1.99 -7.93
CA THR A 88 -8.67 1.13 -7.03
C THR A 88 -7.83 -0.06 -6.54
N ALA A 89 -7.10 -0.73 -7.43
CA ALA A 89 -6.20 -1.82 -7.04
C ALA A 89 -5.05 -1.36 -6.13
N VAL A 90 -4.49 -0.16 -6.39
CA VAL A 90 -3.47 0.45 -5.51
C VAL A 90 -4.04 0.70 -4.11
N LEU A 91 -5.24 1.26 -4.01
CA LEU A 91 -5.92 1.50 -2.73
C LEU A 91 -6.14 0.20 -1.95
N GLU A 92 -6.70 -0.83 -2.60
CA GLU A 92 -6.94 -2.14 -1.97
C GLU A 92 -5.66 -2.80 -1.46
N ARG A 93 -4.55 -2.66 -2.20
CA ARG A 93 -3.24 -3.17 -1.76
C ARG A 93 -2.72 -2.37 -0.57
N ALA A 94 -2.83 -1.05 -0.61
CA ALA A 94 -2.35 -0.17 0.45
C ALA A 94 -3.14 -0.37 1.75
N ASP A 95 -4.47 -0.54 1.68
CA ASP A 95 -5.32 -0.81 2.83
C ASP A 95 -4.97 -2.15 3.49
N ARG A 96 -4.86 -3.23 2.70
CA ARG A 96 -4.46 -4.55 3.21
C ARG A 96 -3.12 -4.52 3.93
N ALA A 97 -2.13 -3.84 3.35
CA ALA A 97 -0.81 -3.73 3.96
C ALA A 97 -0.86 -2.86 5.23
N THR A 98 -1.62 -1.76 5.23
CA THR A 98 -1.78 -0.88 6.40
C THR A 98 -2.43 -1.61 7.57
N ASP A 99 -3.43 -2.45 7.33
CA ASP A 99 -4.10 -3.21 8.38
C ASP A 99 -3.16 -4.23 9.04
N ALA A 100 -2.27 -4.86 8.26
CA ALA A 100 -1.22 -5.73 8.81
C ALA A 100 -0.25 -4.95 9.72
N PHE A 101 0.16 -3.73 9.33
CA PHE A 101 1.04 -2.90 10.15
C PHE A 101 0.36 -2.40 11.44
N LYS A 102 -0.94 -2.07 11.42
CA LYS A 102 -1.68 -1.70 12.64
C LYS A 102 -1.75 -2.86 13.65
N GLN A 103 -1.92 -4.08 13.17
CA GLN A 103 -1.89 -5.26 14.04
C GLN A 103 -0.52 -5.43 14.71
N MET A 104 0.58 -5.13 14.01
CA MET A 104 1.92 -5.16 14.61
C MET A 104 2.12 -4.12 15.73
N GLU A 105 1.57 -2.91 15.60
CA GLU A 105 1.69 -1.88 16.65
C GLU A 105 0.85 -2.21 17.90
N SER A 106 -0.25 -2.95 17.76
CA SER A 106 -1.07 -3.39 18.90
C SER A 106 -0.48 -4.55 19.71
N VAL A 107 0.57 -5.20 19.20
CA VAL A 107 1.22 -6.38 19.79
C VAL A 107 2.58 -6.03 20.43
N ALA A 108 3.04 -4.78 20.27
CA ALA A 108 4.29 -4.27 20.84
C ALA A 108 4.06 -3.49 22.15
#